data_AF-V6TTW3-F1
#
_entry.id   AF-V6TTW3-F1
#
_cell.length_a   1.000
_cell.length_b   1.000
_cell.length_c   1.000
_cell.angle_alpha   90.00
_cell.angle_beta   90.00
_cell.angle_gamma   90.00
#
_symmetry.space_group_name_H-M   'P 1'
#
loop_
_entity.id
_entity.type
_entity.pdbx_description
1 polymer ?
#
loop_
_entity_poly.entity_id
_entity_poly.type
_entity_poly.pdbx_seq_one_letter_code
_entity_poly.pdbx_strand_id
1 'polypeptide(L)'
;MGHSCMLIVRDGCRYCSCSWSALVLCGALPARGGCYDISVIGSGVCREARDGACVRYKEEHTVDGRRHGVQSSRAHENRKGVERVREAQCTNCEANSCNVLIGENTYCSKCSTTTEAPIDGVCKAISNDPSGCQAKSGSADGTCASCTGANYFLHKGGCYLQTATPGSNICKTAGSIAGVCEVCQAGYFKNPANSNQKDSCIACGDATGDTTNNNKGVQNCATCTVEGAGTTGKTAKCTACVDGYFANSEGTMCTECNSDANCATCSGAAAQCTSCKGTGTKLYFKKGSGETGECVEKASCKGNYFPNDEVDGKKQCIPCGDSAHGGIDGCTTCVFSQVSGQSTLTCSACTQNKKPNKAGTKCFDY
;
A
#
# COMPACT_ATOMS: atom_id res chain seq x y z
N MET A 1 -16.78 -32.00 34.47
CA MET A 1 -15.64 -32.81 33.99
C MET A 1 -15.79 -32.95 32.48
N GLY A 2 -15.32 -31.95 31.74
CA GLY A 2 -15.29 -32.00 30.28
C GLY A 2 -14.01 -32.70 29.85
N HIS A 3 -14.13 -33.81 29.14
CA HIS A 3 -12.97 -34.50 28.58
C HIS A 3 -12.68 -33.88 27.22
N SER A 4 -11.58 -33.13 27.17
CA SER A 4 -11.04 -32.49 25.97
C SER A 4 -10.47 -33.53 25.00
N CYS A 5 -10.94 -33.51 23.75
CA CYS A 5 -10.29 -34.21 22.65
C CYS A 5 -9.32 -33.21 21.97
N MET A 6 -8.02 -33.46 22.08
CA MET A 6 -6.98 -32.54 21.60
C MET A 6 -6.68 -32.83 20.12
N LEU A 7 -6.90 -31.83 19.27
CA LEU A 7 -6.58 -31.89 17.85
C LEU A 7 -5.09 -31.57 17.66
N ILE A 8 -4.31 -32.51 17.15
CA ILE A 8 -2.90 -32.28 16.79
C ILE A 8 -2.78 -32.32 15.27
N VAL A 9 -2.14 -31.29 14.69
CA VAL A 9 -1.87 -31.17 13.25
C VAL A 9 -0.37 -31.38 13.03
N ARG A 10 -0.03 -32.41 12.24
CA ARG A 10 1.31 -32.57 11.64
C ARG A 10 1.13 -33.02 10.18
N ASP A 11 1.86 -32.36 9.29
CA ASP A 11 1.94 -32.63 7.84
C ASP A 11 0.58 -32.79 7.13
N GLY A 12 -0.33 -31.84 7.35
CA GLY A 12 -1.54 -31.68 6.53
C GLY A 12 -2.67 -32.71 6.74
N CYS A 13 -2.52 -33.67 7.66
CA CYS A 13 -3.58 -34.65 7.99
C CYS A 13 -4.04 -34.52 9.45
N ARG A 14 -5.35 -34.70 9.70
CA ARG A 14 -5.95 -34.70 11.05
C ARG A 14 -6.03 -36.15 11.56
N TYR A 15 -5.56 -36.40 12.78
CA TYR A 15 -5.66 -37.71 13.43
C TYR A 15 -6.50 -37.62 14.71
N CYS A 16 -7.40 -38.58 14.92
CA CYS A 16 -8.01 -38.87 16.22
C CYS A 16 -7.36 -40.16 16.75
N SER A 17 -6.69 -40.10 17.90
CA SER A 17 -6.14 -41.28 18.54
C SER A 17 -7.02 -41.70 19.73
N CYS A 18 -7.47 -42.95 19.72
CA CYS A 18 -8.01 -43.66 20.88
C CYS A 18 -7.06 -44.82 21.18
N SER A 19 -6.62 -44.94 22.43
CA SER A 19 -5.71 -46.00 22.90
C SER A 19 -6.32 -47.40 22.73
N TRP A 20 -5.75 -48.24 21.86
CA TRP A 20 -5.14 -49.54 22.19
C TRP A 20 -4.69 -50.29 20.91
N SER A 21 -3.50 -50.90 20.99
CA SER A 21 -3.04 -52.13 20.29
C SER A 21 -2.73 -52.13 18.77
N ALA A 22 -1.41 -52.21 18.50
CA ALA A 22 -0.67 -53.13 17.61
C ALA A 22 -0.95 -53.21 16.08
N LEU A 23 0.17 -53.19 15.33
CA LEU A 23 0.31 -53.37 13.87
C LEU A 23 -0.02 -54.80 13.38
N VAL A 24 -0.63 -54.90 12.20
CA VAL A 24 -0.38 -55.99 11.22
C VAL A 24 -0.44 -55.42 9.79
N LEU A 25 0.57 -55.77 8.97
CA LEU A 25 0.73 -55.46 7.54
C LEU A 25 0.36 -56.69 6.67
N CYS A 26 0.20 -56.45 5.36
CA CYS A 26 -0.05 -57.38 4.23
C CYS A 26 -1.52 -57.77 4.01
N GLY A 27 -2.09 -57.86 2.81
CA GLY A 27 -1.63 -57.75 1.41
C GLY A 27 -2.74 -58.33 0.50
N ALA A 28 -2.83 -57.86 -0.75
CA ALA A 28 -3.46 -58.46 -1.95
C ALA A 28 -4.86 -59.16 -1.91
N LEU A 29 -5.75 -58.71 -2.82
CA LEU A 29 -6.89 -59.43 -3.45
C LEU A 29 -6.48 -60.83 -4.00
N PRO A 30 -7.38 -61.80 -4.38
CA PRO A 30 -8.81 -61.67 -4.74
C PRO A 30 -9.77 -62.85 -4.34
N ALA A 31 -11.05 -62.72 -4.77
CA ALA A 31 -11.92 -63.78 -5.33
C ALA A 31 -13.09 -64.39 -4.52
N ARG A 32 -14.29 -64.20 -5.11
CA ARG A 32 -15.51 -65.06 -5.17
C ARG A 32 -16.54 -65.06 -4.02
N GLY A 33 -17.69 -64.44 -4.34
CA GLY A 33 -18.92 -65.20 -4.62
C GLY A 33 -20.04 -65.11 -3.57
N GLY A 34 -21.22 -64.62 -4.00
CA GLY A 34 -22.48 -64.80 -3.29
C GLY A 34 -23.52 -63.71 -3.57
N CYS A 35 -24.44 -63.98 -4.49
CA CYS A 35 -25.57 -63.13 -4.85
C CYS A 35 -26.65 -63.12 -3.76
N TYR A 36 -27.32 -61.98 -3.57
CA TYR A 36 -28.76 -61.95 -3.30
C TYR A 36 -29.40 -60.78 -4.05
N ASP A 37 -30.49 -61.10 -4.75
CA ASP A 37 -31.34 -60.24 -5.55
C ASP A 37 -32.11 -59.23 -4.68
N ILE A 38 -32.13 -57.97 -5.12
CA ILE A 38 -33.29 -57.10 -4.95
C ILE A 38 -33.48 -56.29 -6.25
N SER A 39 -34.30 -56.88 -7.12
CA SER A 39 -35.33 -56.27 -7.96
C SER A 39 -35.28 -54.77 -8.26
N VAL A 40 -34.95 -54.48 -9.54
CA VAL A 40 -35.60 -53.56 -10.54
C VAL A 40 -35.79 -52.06 -10.19
N ILE A 41 -35.66 -51.03 -11.05
CA ILE A 41 -35.43 -50.75 -12.50
C ILE A 41 -34.88 -49.29 -12.50
N GLY A 42 -33.72 -48.94 -13.07
CA GLY A 42 -33.43 -48.80 -14.51
C GLY A 42 -33.83 -47.39 -15.02
N SER A 43 -33.10 -46.63 -15.82
CA SER A 43 -31.78 -46.77 -16.45
C SER A 43 -31.42 -45.39 -17.02
N GLY A 44 -30.16 -44.98 -16.92
CA GLY A 44 -29.59 -44.03 -17.89
C GLY A 44 -29.23 -44.78 -19.17
N VAL A 45 -29.33 -44.11 -20.32
CA VAL A 45 -28.65 -44.58 -21.55
C VAL A 45 -28.13 -43.36 -22.33
N CYS A 46 -26.88 -43.46 -22.78
CA CYS A 46 -26.25 -42.55 -23.72
C CYS A 46 -26.49 -42.99 -25.18
N ARG A 47 -26.84 -41.99 -26.02
CA ARG A 47 -26.34 -41.65 -27.37
C ARG A 47 -26.69 -42.51 -28.63
N GLU A 48 -27.30 -41.78 -29.58
CA GLU A 48 -27.31 -41.81 -31.07
C GLU A 48 -28.01 -42.93 -31.88
N ALA A 49 -29.06 -42.52 -32.62
CA ALA A 49 -29.40 -43.01 -33.95
C ALA A 49 -29.98 -41.87 -34.80
N ARG A 50 -29.62 -41.88 -36.09
CA ARG A 50 -29.91 -40.92 -37.17
C ARG A 50 -31.35 -40.98 -37.69
N ASP A 51 -31.74 -39.87 -38.31
CA ASP A 51 -32.80 -39.70 -39.33
C ASP A 51 -34.28 -39.88 -38.92
N GLY A 52 -35.07 -38.84 -39.15
CA GLY A 52 -36.51 -38.99 -39.42
C GLY A 52 -37.41 -38.15 -38.52
N ALA A 53 -37.90 -37.06 -39.09
CA ALA A 53 -38.87 -36.14 -38.51
C ALA A 53 -40.14 -36.81 -37.96
N CYS A 54 -40.71 -36.24 -36.90
CA CYS A 54 -42.16 -36.22 -36.67
C CYS A 54 -42.55 -34.90 -35.98
N VAL A 55 -43.27 -34.08 -36.74
CA VAL A 55 -43.90 -32.82 -36.35
C VAL A 55 -45.25 -33.12 -35.70
N ARG A 56 -45.60 -32.43 -34.60
CA ARG A 56 -46.99 -31.94 -34.40
C ARG A 56 -47.08 -30.76 -33.42
N TYR A 57 -47.47 -29.64 -34.02
CA TYR A 57 -48.18 -28.46 -33.51
C TYR A 57 -49.01 -28.63 -32.22
N LYS A 58 -48.92 -27.64 -31.31
CA LYS A 58 -50.08 -26.75 -31.04
C LYS A 58 -49.65 -25.39 -30.43
N GLU A 59 -50.22 -24.34 -31.02
CA GLU A 59 -50.24 -22.88 -30.77
C GLU A 59 -50.16 -22.44 -29.30
N GLU A 60 -49.24 -21.54 -28.96
CA GLU A 60 -49.35 -20.05 -29.01
C GLU A 60 -50.27 -19.46 -27.93
N HIS A 61 -49.68 -18.65 -27.04
CA HIS A 61 -50.14 -17.27 -26.90
C HIS A 61 -48.96 -16.34 -26.58
N THR A 62 -48.95 -15.28 -27.37
CA THR A 62 -48.02 -14.18 -27.54
C THR A 62 -47.98 -13.22 -26.36
N VAL A 63 -46.82 -12.60 -26.10
CA VAL A 63 -46.60 -11.13 -26.18
C VAL A 63 -45.11 -10.85 -26.48
N ASP A 64 -44.87 -10.29 -27.66
CA ASP A 64 -43.64 -9.66 -28.20
C ASP A 64 -43.16 -8.51 -27.28
N GLY A 65 -41.87 -8.31 -26.99
CA GLY A 65 -40.80 -7.87 -27.91
C GLY A 65 -40.20 -6.58 -27.30
N ARG A 66 -38.92 -6.21 -27.39
CA ARG A 66 -37.77 -6.67 -28.17
C ARG A 66 -36.49 -6.11 -27.49
N ARG A 67 -35.41 -6.86 -27.68
CA ARG A 67 -33.98 -6.61 -27.38
C ARG A 67 -33.50 -5.22 -27.85
N HIS A 68 -32.41 -4.66 -27.31
CA HIS A 68 -31.04 -4.86 -27.82
C HIS A 68 -30.03 -5.02 -26.68
N GLY A 69 -29.17 -6.04 -26.79
CA GLY A 69 -28.00 -6.21 -25.94
C GLY A 69 -26.78 -5.53 -26.51
N VAL A 70 -25.84 -5.15 -25.64
CA VAL A 70 -24.43 -5.03 -25.95
C VAL A 70 -23.65 -5.66 -24.79
N GLN A 71 -22.80 -6.62 -25.15
CA GLN A 71 -21.80 -7.23 -24.29
C GLN A 71 -20.72 -6.19 -23.97
N SER A 72 -20.25 -6.12 -22.73
CA SER A 72 -18.81 -5.96 -22.52
C SER A 72 -18.35 -6.54 -21.19
N SER A 73 -17.29 -7.31 -21.33
CA SER A 73 -16.60 -8.20 -20.42
C SER A 73 -15.84 -7.51 -19.28
N ARG A 74 -15.86 -8.19 -18.12
CA ARG A 74 -14.73 -8.43 -17.20
C ARG A 74 -13.68 -7.31 -17.06
N ALA A 75 -13.77 -6.55 -15.97
CA ALA A 75 -12.61 -6.06 -15.21
C ALA A 75 -13.07 -5.45 -13.88
N HIS A 76 -13.61 -6.26 -12.95
CA HIS A 76 -13.86 -5.75 -11.60
C HIS A 76 -13.64 -6.79 -10.51
N GLU A 77 -12.50 -7.48 -10.57
CA GLU A 77 -12.03 -8.33 -9.48
C GLU A 77 -10.52 -8.21 -9.31
N ASN A 78 -10.03 -7.06 -8.85
CA ASN A 78 -8.78 -7.02 -8.09
C ASN A 78 -8.57 -5.77 -7.22
N ARG A 79 -9.65 -5.26 -6.59
CA ARG A 79 -9.59 -4.14 -5.64
C ARG A 79 -10.26 -4.45 -4.29
N LYS A 80 -10.33 -5.72 -3.88
CA LYS A 80 -11.01 -6.09 -2.62
C LYS A 80 -10.07 -6.43 -1.45
N GLY A 81 -8.75 -6.33 -1.65
CA GLY A 81 -7.75 -6.67 -0.63
C GLY A 81 -7.22 -5.48 0.18
N VAL A 82 -6.95 -4.35 -0.48
CA VAL A 82 -6.30 -3.18 0.15
C VAL A 82 -7.32 -2.19 0.74
N GLU A 83 -8.56 -2.21 0.23
CA GLU A 83 -9.63 -1.28 0.64
C GLU A 83 -10.27 -1.67 1.98
N ARG A 84 -10.20 -2.95 2.38
CA ARG A 84 -10.89 -3.47 3.57
C ARG A 84 -10.15 -3.28 4.90
N VAL A 85 -8.93 -2.72 4.90
CA VAL A 85 -8.21 -2.39 6.14
C VAL A 85 -8.48 -0.95 6.58
N ARG A 86 -8.83 -0.04 5.64
CA ARG A 86 -8.99 1.40 5.92
C ARG A 86 -10.37 1.81 6.47
N GLU A 87 -11.37 0.95 6.39
CA GLU A 87 -12.77 1.30 6.65
C GLU A 87 -13.25 1.00 8.09
N ALA A 88 -12.40 0.39 8.92
CA ALA A 88 -12.80 -0.13 10.24
C ALA A 88 -13.12 0.95 11.30
N GLN A 89 -12.74 2.21 11.09
CA GLN A 89 -12.92 3.31 12.07
C GLN A 89 -14.05 4.29 11.68
N CYS A 90 -14.61 4.17 10.47
CA CYS A 90 -15.58 5.10 9.92
C CYS A 90 -17.01 4.57 10.07
N THR A 91 -17.52 4.57 11.31
CA THR A 91 -18.92 4.23 11.57
C THR A 91 -19.75 5.51 11.67
N ASN A 92 -20.92 5.53 11.02
CA ASN A 92 -21.87 6.66 11.04
C ASN A 92 -21.34 8.01 10.49
N CYS A 93 -20.22 8.03 9.76
CA CYS A 93 -19.84 9.23 9.01
C CYS A 93 -20.93 9.57 7.98
N GLU A 94 -21.06 10.85 7.62
CA GLU A 94 -21.82 11.22 6.42
C GLU A 94 -21.17 10.60 5.17
N ALA A 95 -21.95 10.38 4.11
CA ALA A 95 -21.44 9.90 2.83
C ALA A 95 -20.21 10.71 2.38
N ASN A 96 -19.15 10.02 1.97
CA ASN A 96 -17.86 10.59 1.55
C ASN A 96 -17.09 11.38 2.63
N SER A 97 -17.51 11.33 3.90
CA SER A 97 -16.84 12.01 5.02
C SER A 97 -15.87 11.13 5.81
N CYS A 98 -15.69 9.87 5.41
CA CYS A 98 -14.56 9.04 5.85
C CYS A 98 -13.32 9.40 5.00
N ASN A 99 -12.68 10.53 5.32
CA ASN A 99 -11.65 11.11 4.45
C ASN A 99 -10.49 11.78 5.21
N VAL A 100 -10.50 11.75 6.55
CA VAL A 100 -9.42 12.31 7.36
C VAL A 100 -8.36 11.23 7.58
N LEU A 101 -7.24 11.33 6.87
CA LEU A 101 -6.11 10.40 7.01
C LEU A 101 -5.19 10.84 8.16
N ILE A 102 -5.07 10.01 9.19
CA ILE A 102 -4.14 10.24 10.32
C ILE A 102 -3.30 8.98 10.50
N GLY A 103 -2.01 9.08 10.20
CA GLY A 103 -1.15 7.90 10.07
C GLY A 103 -1.62 7.03 8.92
N GLU A 104 -1.94 5.76 9.20
CA GLU A 104 -2.37 4.79 8.19
C GLU A 104 -3.90 4.61 8.12
N ASN A 105 -4.64 5.23 9.05
CA ASN A 105 -6.08 5.05 9.23
C ASN A 105 -6.88 6.26 8.73
N THR A 106 -8.11 6.00 8.28
CA THR A 106 -9.06 7.02 7.86
C THR A 106 -10.16 7.21 8.91
N TYR A 107 -10.57 8.45 9.13
CA TYR A 107 -11.53 8.87 10.15
C TYR A 107 -12.62 9.78 9.58
N CYS A 108 -13.72 9.95 10.33
CA CYS A 108 -14.81 10.86 9.94
C CYS A 108 -14.37 12.33 10.06
N SER A 109 -14.62 13.13 9.02
CA SER A 109 -14.63 14.60 9.10
C SER A 109 -15.99 15.17 9.45
N LYS A 110 -17.06 14.39 9.26
CA LYS A 110 -18.45 14.79 9.51
C LYS A 110 -19.34 13.58 9.76
N CYS A 111 -20.26 13.73 10.70
CA CYS A 111 -21.22 12.71 11.08
C CYS A 111 -22.53 12.84 10.31
N SER A 112 -23.17 11.69 10.04
CA SER A 112 -24.49 11.65 9.40
C SER A 112 -25.56 12.29 10.29
N THR A 113 -25.42 12.13 11.62
CA THR A 113 -26.32 12.69 12.62
C THR A 113 -25.83 14.06 13.05
N THR A 114 -26.71 15.06 13.00
CA THR A 114 -26.37 16.45 13.33
C THR A 114 -26.07 16.69 14.80
N THR A 115 -26.60 15.86 15.70
CA THR A 115 -26.32 15.90 17.15
C THR A 115 -25.06 15.11 17.55
N GLU A 116 -24.35 14.55 16.57
CA GLU A 116 -23.09 13.88 16.75
C GLU A 116 -21.96 14.70 16.11
N ALA A 117 -20.73 14.44 16.50
CA ALA A 117 -19.55 14.96 15.82
C ALA A 117 -18.40 13.95 15.92
N PRO A 118 -17.37 14.07 15.07
CA PRO A 118 -16.20 13.22 15.17
C PRO A 118 -15.44 13.51 16.47
N ILE A 119 -15.45 12.55 17.38
CA ILE A 119 -14.64 12.54 18.60
C ILE A 119 -13.59 11.44 18.45
N ASP A 120 -12.32 11.84 18.37
CA ASP A 120 -11.21 10.96 17.99
C ASP A 120 -11.46 10.28 16.63
N GLY A 121 -12.14 10.99 15.73
CA GLY A 121 -12.45 10.51 14.38
C GLY A 121 -13.67 9.59 14.27
N VAL A 122 -14.34 9.27 15.39
CA VAL A 122 -15.55 8.44 15.43
C VAL A 122 -16.76 9.29 15.78
N CYS A 123 -17.87 9.09 15.08
CA CYS A 123 -19.10 9.82 15.37
C CYS A 123 -19.70 9.42 16.72
N LYS A 124 -19.80 10.40 17.63
CA LYS A 124 -20.39 10.25 18.96
C LYS A 124 -21.33 11.41 19.25
N ALA A 125 -22.33 11.15 20.08
CA ALA A 125 -23.18 12.21 20.63
C ALA A 125 -22.32 13.22 21.41
N ILE A 126 -22.51 14.51 21.15
CA ILE A 126 -21.70 15.58 21.76
C ILE A 126 -22.20 16.01 23.15
N SER A 127 -23.43 15.60 23.51
CA SER A 127 -24.05 15.98 24.77
C SER A 127 -23.29 15.40 25.96
N ASN A 128 -22.72 16.28 26.79
CA ASN A 128 -21.90 15.92 27.96
C ASN A 128 -20.65 15.08 27.64
N ASP A 129 -20.19 15.05 26.38
CA ASP A 129 -18.97 14.33 26.03
C ASP A 129 -17.72 15.04 26.60
N PRO A 130 -16.72 14.31 27.14
CA PRO A 130 -15.52 14.89 27.73
C PRO A 130 -14.67 15.74 26.78
N SER A 131 -14.80 15.55 25.47
CA SER A 131 -14.16 16.40 24.45
C SER A 131 -14.61 17.86 24.52
N GLY A 132 -15.77 18.11 25.12
CA GLY A 132 -16.38 19.43 25.19
C GLY A 132 -16.65 20.02 23.81
N CYS A 133 -16.90 19.17 22.80
CA CYS A 133 -17.25 19.59 21.45
C CYS A 133 -18.45 20.53 21.46
N GLN A 134 -18.26 21.73 20.91
CA GLN A 134 -19.32 22.70 20.72
C GLN A 134 -19.83 22.60 19.29
N ALA A 135 -21.12 22.40 19.10
CA ALA A 135 -21.73 22.43 17.77
C ALA A 135 -21.58 23.82 17.13
N LYS A 136 -21.61 23.88 15.79
CA LYS A 136 -21.63 25.16 15.08
C LYS A 136 -22.90 25.95 15.43
N SER A 137 -22.71 27.23 15.77
CA SER A 137 -23.81 28.12 16.15
C SER A 137 -24.82 28.23 15.01
N GLY A 138 -26.11 28.03 15.32
CA GLY A 138 -27.22 28.20 14.39
C GLY A 138 -27.52 26.99 13.49
N SER A 139 -26.59 26.04 13.32
CA SER A 139 -26.80 24.81 12.54
C SER A 139 -25.82 23.73 12.97
N ALA A 140 -26.29 22.77 13.78
CA ALA A 140 -25.54 21.55 14.00
C ALA A 140 -25.48 20.77 12.68
N ASP A 141 -24.28 20.52 12.18
CA ASP A 141 -24.04 19.92 10.87
C ASP A 141 -23.27 18.60 10.96
N GLY A 142 -23.20 17.99 12.15
CA GLY A 142 -22.42 16.77 12.34
C GLY A 142 -20.92 17.02 12.55
N THR A 143 -20.51 18.25 12.89
CA THR A 143 -19.11 18.64 13.17
C THR A 143 -19.00 19.53 14.43
N CYS A 144 -17.79 19.59 14.99
CA CYS A 144 -17.43 20.51 16.07
C CYS A 144 -16.98 21.87 15.51
N ALA A 145 -17.46 22.95 16.13
CA ALA A 145 -16.97 24.31 15.92
C ALA A 145 -15.74 24.62 16.78
N SER A 146 -15.68 24.02 17.97
CA SER A 146 -14.53 24.13 18.90
C SER A 146 -14.56 22.98 19.90
N CYS A 147 -13.45 22.78 20.60
CA CYS A 147 -13.31 21.79 21.67
C CYS A 147 -12.96 22.49 22.97
N THR A 148 -13.64 22.13 24.06
CA THR A 148 -13.41 22.76 25.38
C THR A 148 -12.85 21.77 26.41
N GLY A 149 -12.82 20.48 26.08
CA GLY A 149 -12.24 19.44 26.91
C GLY A 149 -10.74 19.60 27.09
N ALA A 150 -10.23 19.17 28.25
CA ALA A 150 -8.81 19.18 28.54
C ALA A 150 -8.03 18.29 27.56
N ASN A 151 -6.93 18.81 27.02
CA ASN A 151 -6.08 18.14 26.02
C ASN A 151 -6.77 17.80 24.69
N TYR A 152 -7.99 18.26 24.46
CA TYR A 152 -8.64 18.16 23.15
C TYR A 152 -8.28 19.36 22.28
N PHE A 153 -8.09 19.10 20.98
CA PHE A 153 -7.89 20.14 19.97
C PHE A 153 -8.79 19.92 18.77
N LEU A 154 -9.09 21.01 18.06
CA LEU A 154 -9.91 20.96 16.85
C LEU A 154 -9.06 20.54 15.65
N HIS A 155 -9.55 19.56 14.89
CA HIS A 155 -8.95 19.13 13.64
C HIS A 155 -10.03 18.57 12.71
N LYS A 156 -10.13 19.08 11.47
CA LYS A 156 -11.02 18.59 10.41
C LYS A 156 -12.47 18.38 10.87
N GLY A 157 -13.00 19.33 11.65
CA GLY A 157 -14.38 19.31 12.13
C GLY A 157 -14.64 18.36 13.31
N GLY A 158 -13.61 17.79 13.93
CA GLY A 158 -13.71 16.93 15.11
C GLY A 158 -12.81 17.35 16.25
N CYS A 159 -13.06 16.79 17.43
CA CYS A 159 -12.24 16.96 18.63
C CYS A 159 -11.36 15.73 18.86
N TYR A 160 -10.06 15.95 18.96
CA TYR A 160 -9.06 14.88 19.06
C TYR A 160 -8.27 15.00 20.36
N LEU A 161 -8.13 13.89 21.08
CA LEU A 161 -7.41 13.85 22.35
C LEU A 161 -5.90 13.76 22.10
N GLN A 162 -5.16 14.77 22.55
CA GLN A 162 -3.71 14.85 22.36
C GLN A 162 -2.94 13.70 23.01
N THR A 163 -3.46 13.13 24.10
CA THR A 163 -2.78 12.07 24.88
C THR A 163 -3.11 10.66 24.43
N ALA A 164 -3.94 10.49 23.39
CA ALA A 164 -4.35 9.18 22.88
C ALA A 164 -4.33 9.15 21.35
N THR A 165 -4.34 7.97 20.74
CA THR A 165 -4.52 7.88 19.29
C THR A 165 -5.99 8.09 18.93
N PRO A 166 -6.30 8.79 17.82
CA PRO A 166 -5.36 9.30 16.82
C PRO A 166 -4.79 10.69 17.11
N GLY A 167 -5.30 11.44 18.09
CA GLY A 167 -4.90 12.84 18.31
C GLY A 167 -3.42 13.07 18.61
N SER A 168 -2.78 12.14 19.33
CA SER A 168 -1.33 12.14 19.61
C SER A 168 -0.43 12.08 18.36
N ASN A 169 -0.95 11.60 17.23
CA ASN A 169 -0.24 11.59 15.94
C ASN A 169 -0.29 12.94 15.21
N ILE A 170 -1.15 13.87 15.66
CA ILE A 170 -1.27 15.22 15.10
C ILE A 170 -0.66 16.24 16.06
N CYS A 171 -1.00 16.13 17.35
CA CYS A 171 -0.61 17.11 18.35
C CYS A 171 0.45 16.56 19.32
N LYS A 172 1.60 17.22 19.34
CA LYS A 172 2.71 16.89 20.24
C LYS A 172 2.56 17.58 21.59
N THR A 173 2.03 18.81 21.62
CA THR A 173 1.86 19.59 22.84
C THR A 173 0.57 20.38 22.76
N ALA A 174 -0.32 20.16 23.71
CA ALA A 174 -1.55 20.94 23.86
C ALA A 174 -1.23 22.42 24.12
N GLY A 175 -2.09 23.30 23.64
CA GLY A 175 -1.98 24.74 23.91
C GLY A 175 -2.55 25.13 25.27
N SER A 176 -2.21 26.33 25.71
CA SER A 176 -2.77 26.93 26.93
C SER A 176 -4.26 27.28 26.78
N ILE A 177 -4.78 27.27 25.57
CA ILE A 177 -6.19 27.48 25.24
C ILE A 177 -6.80 26.11 24.93
N ALA A 178 -7.90 25.77 25.59
CA ALA A 178 -8.63 24.54 25.28
C ALA A 178 -9.06 24.53 23.80
N GLY A 179 -8.96 23.37 23.15
CA GLY A 179 -9.25 23.24 21.73
C GLY A 179 -8.08 23.57 20.81
N VAL A 180 -6.91 23.93 21.35
CA VAL A 180 -5.73 24.31 20.56
C VAL A 180 -4.60 23.32 20.75
N CYS A 181 -3.99 22.92 19.64
CA CYS A 181 -2.66 22.33 19.64
C CYS A 181 -1.58 23.41 19.43
N GLU A 182 -0.56 23.45 20.29
CA GLU A 182 0.51 24.45 20.20
C GLU A 182 1.71 23.95 19.41
N VAL A 183 2.07 22.68 19.57
CA VAL A 183 3.16 22.04 18.83
C VAL A 183 2.60 20.84 18.07
N CYS A 184 2.68 20.90 16.75
CA CYS A 184 2.25 19.82 15.87
C CYS A 184 3.31 18.71 15.76
N GLN A 185 2.87 17.51 15.44
CA GLN A 185 3.76 16.39 15.11
C GLN A 185 4.41 16.56 13.74
N ALA A 186 5.45 15.78 13.48
CA ALA A 186 6.06 15.70 12.15
C ALA A 186 5.01 15.33 11.09
N GLY A 187 5.11 15.96 9.92
CA GLY A 187 4.12 15.85 8.86
C GLY A 187 2.91 16.79 9.00
N TYR A 188 2.87 17.59 10.06
CA TYR A 188 1.93 18.70 10.24
C TYR A 188 2.69 19.99 10.53
N PHE A 189 2.11 21.11 10.15
CA PHE A 189 2.57 22.43 10.56
C PHE A 189 1.50 23.14 11.38
N LYS A 190 1.94 24.00 12.30
CA LYS A 190 1.05 24.84 13.09
C LYS A 190 0.34 25.83 12.16
N ASN A 191 -0.99 25.83 12.14
CA ASN A 191 -1.76 26.82 11.40
C ASN A 191 -1.40 28.22 11.92
N PRO A 192 -0.91 29.15 11.07
CA PRO A 192 -0.57 30.49 11.51
C PRO A 192 -1.76 31.27 12.09
N ALA A 193 -3.00 30.92 11.72
CA ALA A 193 -4.23 31.46 12.31
C ALA A 193 -4.75 30.62 13.50
N ASN A 194 -3.84 29.99 14.26
CA ASN A 194 -4.18 29.03 15.31
C ASN A 194 -5.19 29.60 16.31
N SER A 195 -6.30 28.90 16.51
CA SER A 195 -7.32 29.23 17.50
C SER A 195 -8.16 28.00 17.81
N ASN A 196 -9.02 28.08 18.83
CA ASN A 196 -9.91 26.98 19.20
C ASN A 196 -11.04 26.72 18.19
N GLN A 197 -11.17 27.55 17.14
CA GLN A 197 -12.17 27.46 16.08
C GLN A 197 -11.55 27.13 14.72
N LYS A 198 -10.26 26.80 14.69
CA LYS A 198 -9.51 26.45 13.50
C LYS A 198 -8.75 25.15 13.73
N ASP A 199 -8.47 24.45 12.63
CA ASP A 199 -7.53 23.34 12.67
C ASP A 199 -6.19 23.87 13.18
N SER A 200 -5.74 23.36 14.32
CA SER A 200 -4.49 23.84 14.92
C SER A 200 -3.26 23.37 14.14
N CYS A 201 -3.35 22.15 13.61
CA CYS A 201 -2.30 21.50 12.86
C CYS A 201 -2.85 21.11 11.49
N ILE A 202 -2.23 21.64 10.45
CA ILE A 202 -2.57 21.34 9.06
C ILE A 202 -1.54 20.34 8.54
N ALA A 203 -1.99 19.26 7.91
CA ALA A 203 -1.08 18.27 7.34
C ALA A 203 -0.26 18.91 6.22
N CYS A 204 1.02 18.57 6.12
CA CYS A 204 1.89 19.07 5.06
C CYS A 204 1.37 18.73 3.67
N GLY A 205 0.69 17.60 3.53
CA GLY A 205 0.05 17.13 2.29
C GLY A 205 -1.31 17.77 1.97
N ASP A 206 -1.88 18.56 2.87
CA ASP A 206 -3.25 19.06 2.75
C ASP A 206 -3.31 20.37 1.94
N ALA A 207 -3.50 20.22 0.63
CA ALA A 207 -3.64 21.36 -0.29
C ALA A 207 -4.94 22.17 -0.09
N THR A 208 -5.88 21.71 0.75
CA THR A 208 -7.09 22.46 1.10
C THR A 208 -6.86 23.35 2.32
N GLY A 209 -6.31 22.76 3.38
CA GLY A 209 -5.93 23.44 4.62
C GLY A 209 -7.07 24.21 5.31
N ASP A 210 -6.72 25.37 5.87
CA ASP A 210 -7.64 26.37 6.38
C ASP A 210 -8.08 27.29 5.25
N THR A 211 -9.28 27.06 4.74
CA THR A 211 -9.86 27.81 3.63
C THR A 211 -10.24 29.24 4.00
N THR A 212 -10.42 29.56 5.29
CA THR A 212 -10.75 30.93 5.72
C THR A 212 -9.53 31.84 5.61
N ASN A 213 -8.37 31.31 6.00
CA ASN A 213 -7.12 32.05 6.00
C ASN A 213 -6.22 31.68 4.80
N ASN A 214 -6.65 30.77 3.93
CA ASN A 214 -5.86 30.24 2.81
C ASN A 214 -4.47 29.74 3.25
N ASN A 215 -4.41 29.14 4.43
CA ASN A 215 -3.21 28.47 4.94
C ASN A 215 -3.32 27.00 4.58
N LYS A 216 -2.35 26.45 3.85
CA LYS A 216 -2.44 25.10 3.30
C LYS A 216 -1.09 24.44 3.14
N GLY A 217 -1.10 23.12 3.04
CA GLY A 217 0.04 22.32 2.65
C GLY A 217 0.27 22.30 1.12
N VAL A 218 1.13 21.38 0.71
CA VAL A 218 1.45 21.05 -0.68
C VAL A 218 1.02 19.61 -0.92
N GLN A 219 0.23 19.37 -1.96
CA GLN A 219 -0.22 18.01 -2.29
C GLN A 219 0.97 17.05 -2.39
N ASN A 220 0.83 15.84 -1.84
CA ASN A 220 1.87 14.79 -1.80
C ASN A 220 3.13 15.18 -1.01
N CYS A 221 3.03 16.16 -0.12
CA CYS A 221 4.11 16.53 0.77
C CYS A 221 4.06 15.75 2.10
N ALA A 222 5.16 15.09 2.46
CA ALA A 222 5.28 14.33 3.71
C ALA A 222 5.76 15.20 4.87
N THR A 223 6.68 16.12 4.61
CA THR A 223 7.21 17.05 5.63
C THR A 223 7.37 18.45 5.05
N CYS A 224 7.13 19.46 5.86
CA CYS A 224 7.09 20.85 5.40
C CYS A 224 7.49 21.82 6.49
N THR A 225 7.77 23.05 6.06
CA THR A 225 8.02 24.21 6.92
C THR A 225 7.10 25.35 6.51
N VAL A 226 6.87 26.31 7.41
CA VAL A 226 6.15 27.54 7.08
C VAL A 226 7.10 28.70 7.33
N GLU A 227 7.27 29.56 6.32
CA GLU A 227 8.15 30.72 6.38
C GLU A 227 7.34 32.04 6.40
N GLY A 228 7.95 33.06 7.03
CA GLY A 228 7.44 34.43 7.07
C GLY A 228 6.34 34.70 8.11
N ALA A 229 6.22 35.96 8.52
CA ALA A 229 5.22 36.42 9.50
C ALA A 229 3.81 36.55 8.89
N GLY A 230 2.78 36.52 9.76
CA GLY A 230 1.37 36.72 9.39
C GLY A 230 0.52 35.46 9.51
N THR A 231 -0.81 35.64 9.47
CA THR A 231 -1.80 34.59 9.76
C THR A 231 -2.55 34.07 8.54
N THR A 232 -2.31 34.62 7.35
CA THR A 232 -3.13 34.37 6.14
C THR A 232 -2.23 34.17 4.92
N GLY A 233 -2.68 33.35 3.97
CA GLY A 233 -2.04 33.08 2.69
C GLY A 233 -0.78 32.23 2.81
N LYS A 234 -0.63 31.46 3.90
CA LYS A 234 0.57 30.69 4.19
C LYS A 234 0.49 29.30 3.58
N THR A 235 1.11 29.13 2.43
CA THR A 235 1.35 27.80 1.86
C THR A 235 2.65 27.25 2.44
N ALA A 236 2.61 26.05 2.99
CA ALA A 236 3.80 25.40 3.53
C ALA A 236 4.79 25.08 2.41
N LYS A 237 6.08 25.20 2.70
CA LYS A 237 7.17 24.77 1.83
C LYS A 237 7.51 23.33 2.13
N CYS A 238 7.34 22.46 1.13
CA CYS A 238 7.65 21.06 1.25
C CYS A 238 9.16 20.83 1.35
N THR A 239 9.58 20.09 2.37
CA THR A 239 10.97 19.70 2.60
C THR A 239 11.23 18.25 2.20
N ALA A 240 10.21 17.39 2.24
CA ALA A 240 10.25 16.07 1.65
C ALA A 240 8.85 15.67 1.17
N CYS A 241 8.78 15.14 -0.05
CA CYS A 241 7.55 14.58 -0.60
C CYS A 241 7.33 13.15 -0.09
N VAL A 242 6.11 12.64 -0.27
CA VAL A 242 5.83 11.21 -0.07
C VAL A 242 6.60 10.37 -1.10
N ASP A 243 6.79 9.09 -0.79
CA ASP A 243 7.47 8.16 -1.68
C ASP A 243 6.89 8.18 -3.10
N GLY A 244 7.76 8.10 -4.10
CA GLY A 244 7.38 8.25 -5.50
C GLY A 244 7.27 9.69 -6.00
N TYR A 245 7.53 10.71 -5.16
CA TYR A 245 7.52 12.12 -5.54
C TYR A 245 8.82 12.83 -5.15
N PHE A 246 9.14 13.91 -5.85
CA PHE A 246 10.24 14.81 -5.52
C PHE A 246 9.76 16.26 -5.46
N ALA A 247 10.37 17.04 -4.57
CA ALA A 247 10.07 18.47 -4.46
C ALA A 247 10.80 19.24 -5.56
N ASN A 248 10.16 20.27 -6.13
CA ASN A 248 10.91 21.27 -6.90
C ASN A 248 11.89 22.03 -5.99
N SER A 249 12.80 22.80 -6.58
CA SER A 249 13.81 23.57 -5.84
C SER A 249 13.22 24.55 -4.82
N GLU A 250 11.98 24.99 -5.03
CA GLU A 250 11.29 25.94 -4.16
C GLU A 250 10.48 25.25 -3.05
N GLY A 251 10.27 23.93 -3.11
CA GLY A 251 9.39 23.18 -2.21
C GLY A 251 7.91 23.51 -2.37
N THR A 252 7.50 24.14 -3.48
CA THR A 252 6.11 24.56 -3.73
C THR A 252 5.26 23.48 -4.37
N MET A 253 5.88 22.43 -4.92
CA MET A 253 5.19 21.30 -5.52
C MET A 253 5.97 20.00 -5.33
N CYS A 254 5.21 18.90 -5.23
CA CYS A 254 5.72 17.54 -5.31
C CYS A 254 5.32 16.93 -6.65
N THR A 255 6.29 16.63 -7.49
CA THR A 255 6.08 16.02 -8.80
C THR A 255 6.39 14.53 -8.74
N GLU A 256 5.60 13.72 -9.43
CA GLU A 256 5.81 12.27 -9.45
C GLU A 256 7.16 11.95 -10.12
N CYS A 257 7.88 10.99 -9.58
CA CYS A 257 9.01 10.37 -10.25
C CYS A 257 8.53 9.69 -11.54
N ASN A 258 9.45 9.43 -12.46
CA ASN A 258 9.10 8.75 -13.71
C ASN A 258 8.65 7.30 -13.43
N SER A 259 7.35 7.13 -13.21
CA SER A 259 6.72 5.86 -12.87
C SER A 259 6.84 4.84 -14.01
N ASP A 260 6.81 5.29 -15.27
CA ASP A 260 6.99 4.44 -16.46
C ASP A 260 8.41 3.88 -16.58
N ALA A 261 9.38 4.58 -15.99
CA ALA A 261 10.75 4.09 -15.87
C ALA A 261 10.96 3.13 -14.69
N ASN A 262 9.91 2.77 -13.93
CA ASN A 262 10.00 1.98 -12.70
C ASN A 262 10.77 2.69 -11.57
N CYS A 263 10.83 4.02 -11.60
CA CYS A 263 11.53 4.79 -10.59
C CYS A 263 10.69 4.87 -9.29
N ALA A 264 11.26 4.43 -8.16
CA ALA A 264 10.61 4.48 -6.85
C ALA A 264 10.89 5.78 -6.11
N THR A 265 12.13 6.27 -6.16
CA THR A 265 12.54 7.54 -5.58
C THR A 265 13.39 8.30 -6.59
N CYS A 266 13.26 9.61 -6.65
CA CYS A 266 14.02 10.48 -7.54
C CYS A 266 14.39 11.78 -6.84
N SER A 267 15.37 12.50 -7.37
CA SER A 267 15.85 13.75 -6.80
C SER A 267 16.10 14.76 -7.90
N GLY A 268 15.63 16.00 -7.73
CA GLY A 268 15.85 17.10 -8.68
C GLY A 268 15.01 17.06 -9.96
N ALA A 269 14.76 15.86 -10.52
CA ALA A 269 13.89 15.68 -11.69
C ALA A 269 13.28 14.27 -11.73
N ALA A 270 12.17 14.12 -12.46
CA ALA A 270 11.48 12.84 -12.59
C ALA A 270 12.35 11.72 -13.19
N ALA A 271 13.29 12.07 -14.08
CA ALA A 271 14.23 11.14 -14.71
C ALA A 271 15.48 10.87 -13.87
N GLN A 272 15.73 11.64 -12.81
CA GLN A 272 16.90 11.51 -11.95
C GLN A 272 16.61 10.53 -10.80
N CYS A 273 16.49 9.25 -11.16
CA CYS A 273 16.10 8.22 -10.22
C CYS A 273 17.21 7.94 -9.19
N THR A 274 16.84 7.57 -7.97
CA THR A 274 17.76 7.18 -6.89
C THR A 274 17.50 5.75 -6.39
N SER A 275 16.32 5.19 -6.69
CA SER A 275 16.03 3.77 -6.46
C SER A 275 14.88 3.27 -7.33
N CYS A 276 14.82 1.96 -7.57
CA CYS A 276 13.81 1.32 -8.42
C CYS A 276 12.72 0.64 -7.62
N LYS A 277 11.53 0.50 -8.21
CA LYS A 277 10.43 -0.23 -7.57
C LYS A 277 10.79 -1.72 -7.51
N GLY A 278 10.28 -2.42 -6.50
CA GLY A 278 10.51 -3.87 -6.33
C GLY A 278 9.74 -4.75 -7.32
N THR A 279 8.83 -4.18 -8.10
CA THR A 279 7.93 -4.87 -9.02
C THR A 279 8.05 -4.29 -10.43
N GLY A 280 7.95 -5.12 -11.46
CA GLY A 280 8.09 -4.72 -12.86
C GLY A 280 9.31 -5.39 -13.52
N THR A 281 9.76 -4.84 -14.65
CA THR A 281 10.88 -5.40 -15.43
C THR A 281 12.20 -4.68 -15.16
N LYS A 282 12.15 -3.36 -15.00
CA LYS A 282 13.30 -2.48 -14.77
C LYS A 282 13.65 -2.37 -13.29
N LEU A 283 14.11 -3.47 -12.71
CA LEU A 283 14.32 -3.58 -11.26
C LEU A 283 15.70 -3.15 -10.78
N TYR A 284 16.70 -3.01 -11.66
CA TYR A 284 18.09 -2.76 -11.29
C TYR A 284 18.40 -1.28 -11.38
N PHE A 285 18.84 -0.68 -10.27
CA PHE A 285 19.32 0.70 -10.28
C PHE A 285 20.72 0.77 -10.89
N LYS A 286 20.84 1.51 -11.98
CA LYS A 286 22.12 1.81 -12.64
C LYS A 286 22.47 3.27 -12.38
N LYS A 287 23.36 3.49 -11.41
CA LYS A 287 23.87 4.81 -11.04
C LYS A 287 24.59 5.46 -12.22
N GLY A 288 24.33 6.75 -12.45
CA GLY A 288 25.04 7.58 -13.43
C GLY A 288 26.35 8.14 -12.87
N SER A 289 26.80 9.27 -13.40
CA SER A 289 28.01 9.97 -12.93
C SER A 289 27.83 10.73 -11.60
N GLY A 290 26.62 10.76 -11.04
CA GLY A 290 26.30 11.35 -9.75
C GLY A 290 25.44 10.41 -8.91
N GLU A 291 24.72 10.95 -7.92
CA GLU A 291 23.86 10.15 -7.02
C GLU A 291 22.56 9.65 -7.66
N THR A 292 22.30 10.04 -8.91
CA THR A 292 21.10 9.69 -9.66
C THR A 292 21.46 8.77 -10.83
N GLY A 293 20.47 8.01 -11.31
CA GLY A 293 20.64 7.07 -12.40
C GLY A 293 19.31 6.63 -12.98
N GLU A 294 19.31 5.46 -13.60
CA GLU A 294 18.17 4.88 -14.30
C GLU A 294 17.85 3.49 -13.77
N CYS A 295 16.58 3.12 -13.85
CA CYS A 295 16.13 1.76 -13.59
C CYS A 295 16.14 0.96 -14.88
N VAL A 296 16.83 -0.17 -14.86
CA VAL A 296 17.05 -1.01 -16.03
C VAL A 296 16.76 -2.47 -15.74
N GLU A 297 16.65 -3.28 -16.80
CA GLU A 297 16.48 -4.72 -16.68
C GLU A 297 17.81 -5.39 -16.28
N LYS A 298 17.75 -6.60 -15.71
CA LYS A 298 18.95 -7.36 -15.29
C LYS A 298 20.00 -7.46 -16.41
N ALA A 299 19.54 -7.75 -17.63
CA ALA A 299 20.39 -7.92 -18.80
C ALA A 299 21.07 -6.62 -19.29
N SER A 300 20.62 -5.46 -18.81
CA SER A 300 21.21 -4.16 -19.13
C SER A 300 22.42 -3.83 -18.24
N CYS A 301 22.62 -4.55 -17.14
CA CYS A 301 23.84 -4.51 -16.34
C CYS A 301 24.95 -5.30 -17.06
N LYS A 302 25.48 -4.75 -18.16
CA LYS A 302 26.51 -5.37 -18.99
C LYS A 302 27.62 -4.38 -19.36
N GLY A 303 28.75 -4.91 -19.80
CA GLY A 303 29.93 -4.12 -20.15
C GLY A 303 30.69 -3.71 -18.90
N ASN A 304 30.55 -2.44 -18.50
CA ASN A 304 31.26 -1.90 -17.34
C ASN A 304 30.54 -2.16 -16.01
N TYR A 305 29.43 -2.90 -16.06
CA TYR A 305 28.59 -3.21 -14.91
C TYR A 305 28.15 -4.68 -14.95
N PHE A 306 27.79 -5.22 -13.78
CA PHE A 306 27.12 -6.50 -13.61
C PHE A 306 25.93 -6.39 -12.66
N PRO A 307 24.92 -7.27 -12.74
CA PRO A 307 23.77 -7.21 -11.84
C PRO A 307 24.13 -7.81 -10.47
N ASN A 308 23.73 -7.12 -9.40
CA ASN A 308 23.78 -7.61 -8.03
C ASN A 308 22.39 -7.45 -7.38
N ASP A 309 21.93 -8.49 -6.68
CA ASP A 309 20.58 -8.57 -6.10
C ASP A 309 20.52 -8.16 -4.62
N GLU A 310 21.67 -7.92 -3.98
CA GLU A 310 21.78 -7.88 -2.51
C GLU A 310 22.43 -6.60 -1.95
N VAL A 311 22.75 -5.61 -2.79
CA VAL A 311 23.39 -4.38 -2.32
C VAL A 311 22.41 -3.57 -1.47
N ASP A 312 22.64 -3.57 -0.15
CA ASP A 312 21.76 -3.01 0.87
C ASP A 312 20.30 -3.53 0.77
N GLY A 313 20.15 -4.80 0.38
CA GLY A 313 18.84 -5.41 0.13
C GLY A 313 18.13 -4.89 -1.12
N LYS A 314 18.86 -4.27 -2.06
CA LYS A 314 18.34 -3.71 -3.31
C LYS A 314 19.07 -4.28 -4.52
N LYS A 315 18.37 -4.28 -5.66
CA LYS A 315 18.90 -4.69 -6.97
C LYS A 315 19.61 -3.54 -7.66
N GLN A 316 20.88 -3.72 -8.01
CA GLN A 316 21.73 -2.68 -8.57
C GLN A 316 22.62 -3.20 -9.69
N CYS A 317 22.93 -2.35 -10.68
CA CYS A 317 24.03 -2.58 -11.60
C CYS A 317 25.31 -2.05 -10.97
N ILE A 318 26.21 -2.95 -10.59
CA ILE A 318 27.45 -2.63 -9.88
C ILE A 318 28.60 -2.49 -10.86
N PRO A 319 29.46 -1.47 -10.72
CA PRO A 319 30.66 -1.35 -11.55
C PRO A 319 31.55 -2.58 -11.43
N CYS A 320 32.13 -3.05 -12.54
CA CYS A 320 32.97 -4.25 -12.55
C CYS A 320 34.17 -4.18 -11.59
N GLY A 321 34.67 -2.97 -11.30
CA GLY A 321 35.81 -2.72 -10.41
C GLY A 321 35.46 -2.63 -8.93
N ASP A 322 34.17 -2.65 -8.57
CA ASP A 322 33.72 -2.43 -7.20
C ASP A 322 33.85 -3.69 -6.35
N SER A 323 35.03 -3.87 -5.77
CA SER A 323 35.37 -5.02 -4.92
C SER A 323 34.53 -5.09 -3.63
N ALA A 324 33.93 -3.99 -3.17
CA ALA A 324 33.07 -4.00 -1.99
C ALA A 324 31.73 -4.70 -2.26
N HIS A 325 31.27 -4.68 -3.52
CA HIS A 325 29.97 -5.23 -3.93
C HIS A 325 30.10 -6.43 -4.89
N GLY A 326 31.21 -7.18 -4.80
CA GLY A 326 31.42 -8.43 -5.55
C GLY A 326 32.09 -8.25 -6.92
N GLY A 327 32.57 -7.05 -7.24
CA GLY A 327 33.40 -6.78 -8.40
C GLY A 327 34.84 -7.26 -8.24
N ILE A 328 35.62 -7.10 -9.31
CA ILE A 328 37.02 -7.50 -9.40
C ILE A 328 37.87 -6.22 -9.39
N ASP A 329 38.71 -6.05 -8.37
CA ASP A 329 39.56 -4.86 -8.25
C ASP A 329 40.40 -4.63 -9.53
N GLY A 330 40.42 -3.37 -9.99
CA GLY A 330 41.06 -2.97 -11.24
C GLY A 330 40.37 -3.43 -12.52
N CYS A 331 39.18 -4.03 -12.46
CA CYS A 331 38.42 -4.43 -13.63
C CYS A 331 37.55 -3.29 -14.18
N THR A 332 37.61 -3.02 -15.49
CA THR A 332 36.80 -1.99 -16.16
C THR A 332 35.63 -2.58 -16.93
N THR A 333 35.79 -3.80 -17.46
CA THR A 333 34.74 -4.52 -18.21
C THR A 333 34.69 -5.96 -17.74
N CYS A 334 33.47 -6.46 -17.50
CA CYS A 334 33.24 -7.80 -16.98
C CYS A 334 32.07 -8.49 -17.68
N VAL A 335 32.05 -9.81 -17.59
CA VAL A 335 30.99 -10.68 -18.07
C VAL A 335 30.41 -11.41 -16.88
N PHE A 336 29.10 -11.25 -16.70
CA PHE A 336 28.33 -11.94 -15.67
C PHE A 336 27.57 -13.10 -16.27
N SER A 337 27.58 -14.24 -15.60
CA SER A 337 26.76 -15.41 -15.93
C SER A 337 26.19 -16.02 -14.68
N GLN A 338 24.90 -16.37 -14.72
CA GLN A 338 24.21 -17.04 -13.62
C GLN A 338 23.54 -18.31 -14.14
N VAL A 339 24.00 -19.46 -13.66
CA VAL A 339 23.47 -20.78 -14.03
C VAL A 339 23.02 -21.50 -12.77
N SER A 340 21.74 -21.87 -12.71
CA SER A 340 21.17 -22.62 -11.57
C SER A 340 21.45 -22.00 -10.19
N GLY A 341 21.44 -20.66 -10.10
CA GLY A 341 21.70 -19.93 -8.86
C GLY A 341 23.18 -19.65 -8.56
N GLN A 342 24.11 -20.23 -9.32
CA GLN A 342 25.53 -19.95 -9.20
C GLN A 342 25.92 -18.80 -10.13
N SER A 343 26.36 -17.69 -9.52
CA SER A 343 26.82 -16.50 -10.23
C SER A 343 28.33 -16.56 -10.44
N THR A 344 28.77 -16.18 -11.63
CA THR A 344 30.18 -16.06 -12.01
C THR A 344 30.41 -14.70 -12.65
N LEU A 345 31.51 -14.06 -12.28
CA LEU A 345 31.96 -12.79 -12.83
C LEU A 345 33.37 -12.96 -13.36
N THR A 346 33.59 -12.63 -14.62
CA THR A 346 34.92 -12.67 -15.25
C THR A 346 35.29 -11.30 -15.80
N CYS A 347 36.50 -10.85 -15.53
CA CYS A 347 37.05 -9.62 -16.04
C CYS A 347 37.60 -9.83 -17.47
N SER A 348 37.13 -9.00 -18.40
CA SER A 348 37.59 -9.01 -19.80
C SER A 348 38.53 -7.84 -20.12
N ALA A 349 38.47 -6.75 -19.35
CA ALA A 349 39.39 -5.62 -19.46
C ALA A 349 39.71 -5.03 -18.09
N CYS A 350 40.98 -4.67 -17.86
CA CYS A 350 41.44 -4.06 -16.64
C CYS A 350 41.75 -2.57 -16.85
N THR A 351 41.98 -1.85 -15.76
CA THR A 351 42.56 -0.49 -15.77
C THR A 351 43.96 -0.51 -16.38
N GLN A 352 44.48 0.67 -16.74
CA GLN A 352 45.76 0.81 -17.44
C GLN A 352 46.90 0.04 -16.76
N ASN A 353 47.79 -0.53 -17.57
CA ASN A 353 48.95 -1.35 -17.19
C ASN A 353 48.63 -2.69 -16.50
N LYS A 354 47.35 -3.12 -16.49
CA LYS A 354 46.93 -4.43 -15.99
C LYS A 354 46.30 -5.30 -17.07
N LYS A 355 46.41 -6.62 -16.92
CA LYS A 355 45.73 -7.63 -17.75
C LYS A 355 44.97 -8.65 -16.88
N PRO A 356 43.82 -9.17 -17.33
CA PRO A 356 43.16 -10.27 -16.66
C PRO A 356 44.04 -11.53 -16.66
N ASN A 357 43.99 -12.33 -15.59
CA ASN A 357 44.53 -13.68 -15.65
C ASN A 357 43.69 -14.59 -16.57
N LYS A 358 44.21 -15.80 -16.84
CA LYS A 358 43.52 -16.80 -17.68
C LYS A 358 42.09 -17.11 -17.21
N ALA A 359 41.83 -17.05 -15.91
CA ALA A 359 40.52 -17.30 -15.33
C ALA A 359 39.59 -16.06 -15.35
N GLY A 360 40.11 -14.87 -15.65
CA GLY A 360 39.39 -13.60 -15.56
C GLY A 360 39.03 -13.18 -14.13
N THR A 361 39.61 -13.80 -13.09
CA THR A 361 39.23 -13.55 -11.69
C THR A 361 40.00 -12.41 -11.03
N LYS A 362 41.10 -11.96 -11.65
CA LYS A 362 41.98 -10.91 -11.12
C LYS A 362 42.69 -10.16 -12.25
N CYS A 363 43.01 -8.89 -12.00
CA CYS A 363 43.85 -8.04 -12.85
C CYS A 363 45.29 -8.00 -12.30
N PHE A 364 46.29 -8.19 -13.16
CA PHE A 364 47.71 -8.19 -12.79
C PHE A 364 48.48 -7.21 -13.66
N ASP A 365 49.49 -6.56 -13.09
CA ASP A 365 50.42 -5.74 -13.85
C ASP A 365 51.14 -6.60 -14.90
N TYR A 366 51.42 -6.04 -16.08
CA TYR A 366 52.09 -6.75 -17.18
C TYR A 366 53.46 -6.19 -17.52
#